data_AF-A0A968LT47-F1
#
_entry.id   AF-A0A968LT47-F1
#
_cell.length_a   1.000
_cell.length_b   1.000
_cell.length_c   1.000
_cell.angle_alpha   90.00
_cell.angle_beta   90.00
_cell.angle_gamma   90.00
#
_symmetry.space_group_name_H-M   'P 1'
#
loop_
_entity.id
_entity.type
_entity.pdbx_description
1 polymer ?
#
loop_
_entity_poly.entity_id
_entity_poly.type
_entity_poly.pdbx_seq_one_letter_code
_entity_poly.pdbx_strand_id
1 'polypeptide(L)'
;MPRALRIRLTEEEKQQLYFLSNQVKTTKRTKTRIEVLKLSDRGWKVEQIALELNCAPATVRRTIARWFSQEKEGLFDAPRSGRTRRSQKEIKQTKNRGRRLSIIGIFEKNKCFEYGLVLGGVKSDTYIKIMDWQADKAQEHLQKTGEITVIIQDNYSVHKSQKVKPKEPEWREKGLEFFFLSSYSPELNQIEPEWHQLKTHELAGRMFEDEYDLAQAVIEGIEERSQKNSYICQRFRFN
;
A
#
# COMPACT_ATOMS: atom_id res chain seq x y z
N MET A 1 41.76 -26.18 33.88
CA MET A 1 41.88 -24.73 34.18
C MET A 1 42.46 -24.04 32.95
N PRO A 2 41.74 -23.15 32.24
CA PRO A 2 42.32 -22.47 31.10
C PRO A 2 43.48 -21.57 31.56
N ARG A 3 44.58 -21.60 30.79
CA ARG A 3 45.81 -20.84 31.04
C ARG A 3 45.48 -19.35 31.21
N ALA A 4 46.07 -18.70 32.22
CA ALA A 4 45.87 -17.26 32.43
C ALA A 4 46.30 -16.49 31.17
N LEU A 5 45.34 -15.88 30.47
CA LEU A 5 45.60 -15.01 29.33
C LEU A 5 46.21 -13.70 29.84
N ARG A 6 47.52 -13.71 30.09
CA ARG A 6 48.29 -12.51 30.43
C ARG A 6 48.98 -12.00 29.18
N ILE A 7 48.83 -10.72 28.93
CA ILE A 7 49.55 -10.02 27.86
C ILE A 7 50.82 -9.43 28.47
N ARG A 8 51.90 -9.37 27.68
CA ARG A 8 53.03 -8.47 27.92
C ARG A 8 53.20 -7.63 26.68
N LEU A 9 52.98 -6.33 26.82
CA LEU A 9 53.09 -5.37 25.72
C LEU A 9 54.55 -4.91 25.60
N THR A 10 55.05 -4.78 24.37
CA THR A 10 56.33 -4.13 24.11
C THR A 10 56.21 -2.62 24.30
N GLU A 11 57.34 -1.93 24.45
CA GLU A 11 57.34 -0.46 24.57
C GLU A 11 56.76 0.21 23.31
N GLU A 12 57.01 -0.36 22.14
CA GLU A 12 56.41 0.11 20.88
C GLU A 12 54.89 -0.03 20.89
N GLU A 13 54.35 -1.19 21.32
CA GLU A 13 52.91 -1.41 21.44
C GLU A 13 52.28 -0.45 22.46
N LYS A 14 52.94 -0.22 23.60
CA LYS A 14 52.48 0.75 24.61
C LYS A 14 52.38 2.16 24.05
N GLN A 15 53.40 2.60 23.30
CA GLN A 15 53.38 3.90 22.62
C GLN A 15 52.27 3.99 21.57
N GLN A 16 52.08 2.93 20.78
CA GLN A 16 51.02 2.86 19.76
C GLN A 16 49.61 2.93 20.39
N LEU A 17 49.37 2.19 21.48
CA LEU A 17 48.10 2.19 22.21
C LEU A 17 47.85 3.54 22.89
N TYR A 18 48.89 4.18 23.42
CA TYR A 18 48.81 5.53 23.98
C TYR A 18 48.36 6.55 22.92
N PHE A 19 49.03 6.56 21.77
CA PHE A 19 48.67 7.45 20.66
C PHE A 19 47.24 7.17 20.18
N LEU A 20 46.86 5.90 20.00
CA LEU A 20 45.52 5.52 19.54
C LEU A 20 44.41 5.94 20.51
N SER A 21 44.63 5.80 21.82
CA SER A 21 43.66 6.18 22.86
C SER A 21 43.38 7.69 22.87
N ASN A 22 44.38 8.51 22.50
CA ASN A 22 44.30 9.97 22.52
C ASN A 22 43.78 10.58 21.23
N GLN A 23 43.61 9.80 20.16
CA GLN A 23 42.99 10.30 18.93
C GLN A 23 41.51 10.64 19.12
N VAL A 24 41.10 11.77 18.54
CA VAL A 24 39.71 12.28 18.58
C VAL A 24 38.71 11.28 17.96
N LYS A 25 39.11 10.60 16.88
CA LYS A 25 38.28 9.64 16.15
C LYS A 25 38.08 8.28 16.85
N THR A 26 38.77 8.02 17.96
CA THR A 26 38.72 6.72 18.63
C THR A 26 37.46 6.56 19.45
N THR A 27 36.67 5.53 19.15
CA THR A 27 35.39 5.27 19.86
C THR A 27 35.60 4.92 21.33
N LYS A 28 34.61 5.22 22.19
CA LYS A 28 34.62 4.82 23.62
C LYS A 28 34.91 3.33 23.80
N ARG A 29 34.34 2.48 22.93
CA ARG A 29 34.52 1.03 22.98
C ARG A 29 35.96 0.62 22.66
N THR A 30 36.58 1.22 21.66
CA THR A 30 38.00 1.01 21.33
C THR A 30 38.88 1.46 22.49
N LYS A 31 38.59 2.60 23.12
CA LYS A 31 39.32 3.07 24.33
C LYS A 31 39.20 2.09 25.49
N THR A 32 38.00 1.57 25.77
CA THR A 32 37.80 0.52 26.79
C THR A 32 38.62 -0.74 26.48
N ARG A 33 38.71 -1.15 25.21
CA ARG A 33 39.54 -2.30 24.80
C ARG A 33 41.04 -2.04 25.00
N ILE A 34 41.51 -0.83 24.70
CA ILE A 34 42.90 -0.43 24.96
C ILE A 34 43.20 -0.50 26.46
N GLU A 35 42.29 -0.02 27.31
CA GLU A 35 42.48 -0.04 28.77
C GLU A 35 42.53 -1.46 29.33
N VAL A 36 41.72 -2.37 28.77
CA VAL A 36 41.82 -3.82 29.08
C VAL A 36 43.25 -4.34 28.85
N LEU A 37 43.88 -3.99 27.72
CA LEU A 37 45.24 -4.46 27.41
C LEU A 37 46.26 -3.89 28.39
N LYS A 38 46.18 -2.58 28.71
CA LYS A 38 47.08 -1.92 29.66
C LYS A 38 46.98 -2.50 31.07
N LEU A 39 45.78 -2.75 31.57
CA LEU A 39 45.59 -3.34 32.90
C LEU A 39 46.05 -4.80 32.94
N SER A 40 45.84 -5.56 31.86
CA SER A 40 46.33 -6.94 31.72
C SER A 40 47.87 -6.99 31.72
N ASP A 41 48.53 -6.07 31.01
CA ASP A 41 50.00 -5.91 31.00
C ASP A 41 50.57 -5.58 32.39
N ARG A 42 49.85 -4.77 33.17
CA ARG A 42 50.15 -4.49 34.60
C ARG A 42 49.88 -5.68 35.54
N GLY A 43 49.46 -6.82 35.01
CA GLY A 43 49.27 -8.06 35.76
C GLY A 43 47.92 -8.22 36.46
N TRP A 44 46.93 -7.37 36.17
CA TRP A 44 45.60 -7.46 36.76
C TRP A 44 44.86 -8.72 36.30
N LYS A 45 44.05 -9.31 37.19
CA LYS A 45 43.21 -10.47 36.83
C LYS A 45 42.01 -10.02 36.01
N VAL A 46 41.50 -10.91 35.15
CA VAL A 46 40.35 -10.66 34.27
C VAL A 46 39.14 -10.12 35.05
N GLU A 47 38.89 -10.68 36.23
CA GLU A 47 37.79 -10.31 37.12
C GLU A 47 37.96 -8.88 37.69
N GLN A 48 39.20 -8.48 37.99
CA GLN A 48 39.51 -7.13 38.47
C GLN A 48 39.35 -6.09 37.35
N ILE A 49 39.85 -6.41 36.14
CA ILE A 49 39.72 -5.54 34.96
C ILE A 49 38.24 -5.35 34.59
N ALA A 50 37.46 -6.42 34.63
CA ALA A 50 36.04 -6.39 34.35
C ALA A 50 35.28 -5.46 35.31
N LEU A 51 35.59 -5.54 36.60
CA LEU A 51 35.01 -4.68 37.63
C LEU A 51 35.40 -3.21 37.42
N GLU A 52 36.69 -2.92 37.25
CA GLU A 52 37.22 -1.56 37.07
C GLU A 52 36.61 -0.86 35.84
N LEU A 53 36.50 -1.59 34.73
CA LEU A 53 35.98 -1.05 33.47
C LEU A 53 34.46 -1.18 33.33
N ASN A 54 33.77 -1.64 34.38
CA ASN A 54 32.33 -1.92 34.42
C ASN A 54 31.85 -2.69 33.16
N CYS A 55 32.49 -3.82 32.88
CA CYS A 55 32.17 -4.66 31.73
C CYS A 55 32.21 -6.15 32.08
N ALA A 56 31.59 -7.00 31.25
CA ALA A 56 31.58 -8.44 31.51
C ALA A 56 32.99 -9.07 31.38
N PRO A 57 33.39 -10.03 32.25
CA PRO A 57 34.67 -10.77 32.12
C PRO A 57 34.89 -11.40 30.74
N ALA A 58 33.82 -11.84 30.07
CA ALA A 58 33.88 -12.37 28.71
C ALA A 58 34.33 -11.31 27.68
N THR A 59 34.05 -10.03 27.90
CA THR A 59 34.53 -8.94 27.04
C THR A 59 36.04 -8.75 27.19
N VAL A 60 36.55 -8.78 28.42
CA VAL A 60 38.00 -8.74 28.70
C VAL A 60 38.72 -9.89 28.00
N ARG A 61 38.24 -11.13 28.17
CA ARG A 61 38.82 -12.31 27.53
C ARG A 61 38.79 -12.21 26.00
N ARG A 62 37.67 -11.78 25.41
CA ARG A 62 37.54 -11.59 23.96
C ARG A 62 38.46 -10.51 23.43
N THR A 63 38.63 -9.40 24.15
CA THR A 63 39.56 -8.34 23.75
C THR A 63 41.00 -8.84 23.72
N ILE A 64 41.43 -9.55 24.77
CA ILE A 64 42.77 -10.14 24.84
C ILE A 64 42.98 -11.18 23.73
N ALA A 65 42.01 -12.07 23.52
CA ALA A 65 42.08 -13.06 22.45
C ALA A 65 42.14 -12.42 21.05
N ARG A 66 41.33 -11.37 20.81
CA ARG A 66 41.36 -10.61 19.55
C ARG A 66 42.70 -9.94 19.34
N TRP A 67 43.29 -9.37 20.38
CA TRP A 67 44.63 -8.78 20.32
C TRP A 67 45.68 -9.81 19.89
N PHE A 68 45.71 -11.01 20.49
CA PHE A 68 46.65 -12.05 20.05
C PHE A 68 46.45 -12.52 18.61
N SER A 69 45.23 -12.45 18.09
CA SER A 69 44.91 -12.91 16.73
C SER A 69 45.02 -11.84 15.63
N GLN A 70 44.83 -10.57 15.98
CA GLN A 70 44.59 -9.47 15.03
C GLN A 70 45.30 -8.16 15.45
N GLU A 71 46.09 -8.18 16.53
CA GLU A 71 46.81 -7.03 17.07
C GLU A 71 45.90 -5.79 17.18
N LYS A 72 46.38 -4.64 16.69
CA LYS A 72 45.66 -3.36 16.68
C LYS A 72 44.32 -3.41 15.96
N GLU A 73 44.19 -4.18 14.87
CA GLU A 73 42.93 -4.31 14.13
C GLU A 73 41.82 -4.95 14.97
N GLY A 74 42.20 -5.87 15.87
CA GLY A 74 41.28 -6.53 16.80
C GLY A 74 40.60 -5.58 17.81
N LEU A 75 41.08 -4.33 17.92
CA LEU A 75 40.52 -3.29 18.78
C LEU A 75 39.34 -2.55 18.14
N PHE A 76 39.19 -2.59 16.82
CA PHE A 76 38.11 -1.90 16.10
C PHE A 76 36.87 -2.80 15.96
N ASP A 77 35.72 -2.18 15.71
CA ASP A 77 34.50 -2.92 15.40
C ASP A 77 34.48 -3.27 13.90
N ALA A 78 34.21 -4.54 13.59
CA ALA A 78 34.09 -4.99 12.21
C ALA A 78 32.88 -4.32 11.51
N PRO A 79 32.95 -4.10 10.19
CA PRO A 79 31.82 -3.61 9.42
C PRO A 79 30.61 -4.53 9.62
N ARG A 80 29.44 -3.96 9.94
CA ARG A 80 28.20 -4.74 10.06
C ARG A 80 27.52 -4.80 8.70
N SER A 81 27.13 -5.99 8.23
CA SER A 81 26.24 -6.11 7.08
C SER A 81 24.88 -5.51 7.46
N GLY A 82 24.50 -4.40 6.83
CA GLY A 82 23.17 -3.82 6.99
C GLY A 82 22.07 -4.77 6.50
N ARG A 83 20.81 -4.41 6.78
CA ARG A 83 19.65 -5.13 6.25
C ARG A 83 19.67 -5.10 4.72
N THR A 84 19.66 -6.26 4.08
CA THR A 84 19.56 -6.37 2.61
C THR A 84 18.26 -5.71 2.12
N ARG A 85 18.36 -4.81 1.13
CA ARG A 85 17.19 -4.23 0.46
C ARG A 85 16.42 -5.37 -0.21
N ARG A 86 15.13 -5.49 0.09
CA ARG A 86 14.24 -6.38 -0.66
C ARG A 86 14.10 -5.85 -2.09
N SER A 87 14.08 -6.73 -3.08
CA SER A 87 13.77 -6.36 -4.45
C SER A 87 12.37 -5.76 -4.53
N GLN A 88 12.20 -4.74 -5.37
CA GLN A 88 10.89 -4.17 -5.67
C GLN A 88 10.06 -5.22 -6.42
N LYS A 89 8.79 -5.39 -6.03
CA LYS A 89 7.86 -6.23 -6.79
C LYS A 89 7.62 -5.58 -8.17
N GLU A 90 7.83 -6.34 -9.22
CA GLU A 90 7.58 -5.92 -10.61
C GLU A 90 6.36 -6.69 -11.15
N ILE A 91 5.44 -5.98 -11.80
CA ILE A 91 4.33 -6.59 -12.55
C ILE A 91 4.62 -6.32 -14.03
N LYS A 92 4.92 -7.39 -14.78
CA LYS A 92 5.21 -7.28 -16.22
C LYS A 92 3.92 -7.02 -16.99
N GLN A 93 3.84 -5.89 -17.68
CA GLN A 93 2.71 -5.57 -18.54
C GLN A 93 2.69 -6.51 -19.77
N THR A 94 1.51 -7.01 -20.14
CA THR A 94 1.32 -7.82 -21.34
C THR A 94 1.56 -6.98 -22.61
N LYS A 95 2.00 -7.62 -23.71
CA LYS A 95 2.25 -6.95 -24.99
C LYS A 95 0.99 -6.34 -25.60
N ASN A 96 -0.17 -6.95 -25.36
CA ASN A 96 -1.46 -6.47 -25.84
C ASN A 96 -2.24 -5.89 -24.66
N ARG A 97 -2.82 -4.71 -24.87
CA ARG A 97 -3.85 -4.16 -23.97
C ARG A 97 -5.18 -4.78 -24.40
N GLY A 98 -5.80 -5.57 -23.51
CA GLY A 98 -7.15 -6.09 -23.74
C GLY A 98 -8.17 -4.97 -23.96
N ARG A 99 -9.39 -5.31 -24.37
CA ARG A 99 -10.45 -4.31 -24.55
C ARG A 99 -10.86 -3.74 -23.20
N ARG A 100 -11.18 -2.44 -23.19
CA ARG A 100 -11.70 -1.77 -22.00
C ARG A 100 -13.08 -2.33 -21.65
N LEU A 101 -13.30 -2.72 -20.41
CA LEU A 101 -14.64 -2.87 -19.83
C LEU A 101 -15.04 -1.55 -19.16
N SER A 102 -16.22 -1.04 -19.49
CA SER A 102 -16.83 0.12 -18.83
C SER A 102 -18.05 -0.32 -18.03
N ILE A 103 -18.24 0.35 -16.90
CA ILE A 103 -19.37 0.18 -16.00
C ILE A 103 -20.14 1.49 -16.00
N ILE A 104 -21.46 1.41 -16.12
CA ILE A 104 -22.39 2.52 -15.86
C ILE A 104 -23.24 2.09 -14.68
N GLY A 105 -23.35 2.96 -13.68
CA GLY A 105 -23.99 2.63 -12.42
C GLY A 105 -24.82 3.77 -11.88
N ILE A 106 -25.89 3.40 -11.19
CA ILE A 106 -26.81 4.28 -10.48
C ILE A 106 -26.86 3.75 -9.04
N PHE A 107 -26.51 4.62 -8.10
CA PHE A 107 -26.33 4.23 -6.72
C PHE A 107 -27.18 5.09 -5.80
N GLU A 108 -28.01 4.44 -5.00
CA GLU A 108 -28.71 5.05 -3.89
C GLU A 108 -28.14 4.48 -2.58
N LYS A 109 -27.52 5.37 -1.80
CA LYS A 109 -26.76 4.99 -0.61
C LYS A 109 -27.60 4.14 0.35
N ASN A 110 -27.04 3.01 0.77
CA ASN A 110 -27.64 2.03 1.69
C ASN A 110 -28.95 1.39 1.19
N LYS A 111 -29.30 1.55 -0.08
CA LYS A 111 -30.55 1.01 -0.63
C LYS A 111 -30.30 0.13 -1.84
N CYS A 112 -29.77 0.69 -2.92
CA CYS A 112 -29.55 -0.07 -4.14
C CYS A 112 -28.34 0.39 -4.95
N PHE A 113 -27.77 -0.55 -5.68
CA PHE A 113 -26.77 -0.30 -6.71
C PHE A 113 -27.15 -1.04 -7.98
N GLU A 114 -27.53 -0.25 -8.98
CA GLU A 114 -27.94 -0.74 -10.28
C GLU A 114 -26.88 -0.43 -11.31
N TYR A 115 -26.51 -1.40 -12.15
CA TYR A 115 -25.38 -1.22 -13.04
C TYR A 115 -25.47 -2.03 -14.33
N GLY A 116 -24.77 -1.58 -15.37
CA GLY A 116 -24.59 -2.28 -16.64
C GLY A 116 -23.12 -2.35 -17.04
N LEU A 117 -22.74 -3.46 -17.69
CA LEU A 117 -21.39 -3.68 -18.19
C LEU A 117 -21.34 -3.57 -19.72
N VAL A 118 -20.32 -2.85 -20.21
CA VAL A 118 -20.16 -2.53 -21.64
C VAL A 118 -18.73 -2.78 -22.06
N LEU A 119 -18.51 -3.57 -23.11
CA LEU A 119 -17.20 -3.68 -23.75
C LEU A 119 -16.95 -2.45 -24.63
N GLY A 120 -15.93 -1.67 -24.29
CA GLY A 120 -15.60 -0.39 -24.89
C GLY A 120 -16.12 0.79 -24.06
N GLY A 121 -16.31 1.94 -24.70
CA GLY A 121 -16.91 3.12 -24.07
C GLY A 121 -18.44 3.07 -24.07
N VAL A 122 -19.06 3.69 -23.06
CA VAL A 122 -20.52 3.87 -23.00
C VAL A 122 -20.94 4.88 -24.07
N LYS A 123 -21.91 4.51 -24.92
CA LYS A 123 -22.46 5.36 -25.99
C LYS A 123 -23.87 5.82 -25.63
N SER A 124 -24.38 6.82 -26.35
CA SER A 124 -25.75 7.32 -26.16
C SER A 124 -26.82 6.24 -26.24
N ASP A 125 -26.74 5.30 -27.19
CA ASP A 125 -27.75 4.24 -27.31
C ASP A 125 -27.74 3.31 -26.08
N THR A 126 -26.55 3.03 -25.54
CA THR A 126 -26.37 2.24 -24.32
C THR A 126 -26.91 2.97 -23.09
N TYR A 127 -26.63 4.27 -22.98
CA TYR A 127 -27.15 5.12 -21.91
C TYR A 127 -28.68 5.21 -21.95
N ILE A 128 -29.26 5.42 -23.14
CA ILE A 128 -30.71 5.49 -23.35
C ILE A 128 -31.38 4.19 -22.88
N LYS A 129 -30.85 3.02 -23.24
CA LYS A 129 -31.39 1.72 -22.77
C LYS A 129 -31.48 1.62 -21.24
N ILE A 130 -30.48 2.15 -20.52
CA ILE A 130 -30.50 2.14 -19.06
C ILE A 130 -31.49 3.18 -18.53
N MET A 131 -31.54 4.37 -19.11
CA MET A 131 -32.46 5.41 -18.65
C MET A 131 -33.92 5.06 -18.95
N ASP A 132 -34.21 4.38 -20.06
CA ASP A 132 -35.54 3.80 -20.34
C ASP A 132 -35.93 2.82 -19.22
N TRP A 133 -35.01 1.94 -18.83
CA TRP A 133 -35.21 1.00 -17.72
C TRP A 133 -35.43 1.69 -16.36
N GLN A 134 -34.71 2.78 -16.10
CA GLN A 134 -34.93 3.61 -14.90
C GLN A 134 -36.26 4.35 -14.95
N ALA A 135 -36.67 4.82 -16.13
CA ALA A 135 -37.92 5.54 -16.31
C ALA A 135 -39.11 4.62 -16.07
N ASP A 136 -39.04 3.35 -16.51
CA ASP A 136 -40.09 2.36 -16.20
C ASP A 136 -40.23 2.15 -14.68
N LYS A 137 -39.12 2.06 -13.95
CA LYS A 137 -39.12 1.98 -12.49
C LYS A 137 -39.65 3.24 -11.81
N ALA A 138 -39.24 4.41 -12.32
CA ALA A 138 -39.72 5.70 -11.83
C ALA A 138 -41.23 5.85 -12.04
N GLN A 139 -41.76 5.35 -13.16
CA GLN A 139 -43.19 5.39 -13.45
C GLN A 139 -43.98 4.55 -12.45
N GLU A 140 -43.52 3.33 -12.16
CA GLU A 140 -44.13 2.50 -11.13
C GLU A 140 -44.06 3.16 -9.75
N HIS A 141 -42.92 3.76 -9.41
CA HIS A 141 -42.74 4.46 -8.14
C HIS A 141 -43.68 5.65 -8.00
N LEU A 142 -43.78 6.48 -9.05
CA LEU A 142 -44.68 7.63 -9.11
C LEU A 142 -46.15 7.20 -8.95
N GLN A 143 -46.57 6.14 -9.63
CA GLN A 143 -47.94 5.62 -9.51
C GLN A 143 -48.24 5.09 -8.09
N LYS A 144 -47.25 4.49 -7.42
CA LYS A 144 -47.41 3.90 -6.08
C LYS A 144 -47.35 4.93 -4.96
N THR A 145 -46.53 5.97 -5.10
CA THR A 145 -46.18 6.90 -4.00
C THR A 145 -46.61 8.34 -4.25
N GLY A 146 -46.79 8.73 -5.52
CA GLY A 146 -46.94 10.12 -5.93
C GLY A 146 -45.63 10.91 -5.99
N GLU A 147 -44.48 10.26 -5.76
CA GLU A 147 -43.16 10.91 -5.74
C GLU A 147 -42.40 10.67 -7.06
N ILE A 148 -41.68 11.70 -7.51
CA ILE A 148 -40.79 11.60 -8.68
C ILE A 148 -39.42 11.03 -8.29
N THR A 149 -38.75 10.41 -9.24
CA THR A 149 -37.37 9.94 -9.10
C THR A 149 -36.42 10.94 -9.75
N VAL A 150 -35.37 11.35 -9.03
CA VAL A 150 -34.34 12.25 -9.55
C VAL A 150 -32.99 11.52 -9.61
N ILE A 151 -32.42 11.39 -10.81
CA ILE A 151 -31.06 10.88 -11.01
C ILE A 151 -30.08 12.06 -11.02
N ILE A 152 -29.13 12.02 -10.09
CA ILE A 152 -28.02 12.99 -10.01
C ILE A 152 -26.86 12.47 -10.86
N GLN A 153 -26.36 13.28 -11.78
CA GLN A 153 -25.26 12.88 -12.67
C GLN A 153 -24.31 14.02 -13.01
N ASP A 154 -23.12 13.68 -13.49
CA ASP A 154 -22.13 14.64 -13.97
C ASP A 154 -22.46 15.17 -15.38
N ASN A 155 -21.58 16.03 -15.90
CA ASN A 155 -21.72 16.63 -17.22
C ASN A 155 -21.12 15.78 -18.36
N TYR A 156 -21.06 14.44 -18.22
CA TYR A 156 -20.55 13.59 -19.28
C TYR A 156 -21.30 13.82 -20.60
N SER A 157 -20.57 13.89 -21.70
CA SER A 157 -21.10 14.35 -23.00
C SER A 157 -22.24 13.48 -23.53
N VAL A 158 -22.27 12.19 -23.15
CA VAL A 158 -23.35 11.27 -23.50
C VAL A 158 -24.69 11.72 -22.90
N HIS A 159 -24.69 12.21 -21.66
CA HIS A 159 -25.91 12.62 -20.94
C HIS A 159 -26.63 13.77 -21.64
N LYS A 160 -25.91 14.60 -22.42
CA LYS A 160 -26.45 15.76 -23.14
C LYS A 160 -26.42 15.60 -24.66
N SER A 161 -26.24 14.36 -25.13
CA SER A 161 -26.11 14.08 -26.57
C SER A 161 -27.42 14.33 -27.33
N GLN A 162 -27.32 14.60 -28.64
CA GLN A 162 -28.49 14.86 -29.48
C GLN A 162 -29.46 13.68 -29.57
N LYS A 163 -29.01 12.46 -29.27
CA LYS A 163 -29.86 11.27 -29.16
C LYS A 163 -30.64 11.21 -27.85
N VAL A 164 -30.09 11.79 -26.77
CA VAL A 164 -30.67 11.73 -25.42
C VAL A 164 -31.72 12.82 -25.23
N LYS A 165 -31.48 14.05 -25.69
CA LYS A 165 -32.41 15.17 -25.51
C LYS A 165 -33.86 14.87 -25.91
N PRO A 166 -34.16 14.19 -27.04
CA PRO A 166 -35.53 13.89 -27.43
C PRO A 166 -36.25 12.91 -26.51
N LYS A 167 -35.52 12.14 -25.67
CA LYS A 167 -36.07 11.16 -24.73
C LYS A 167 -36.42 11.78 -23.37
N GLU A 168 -35.85 12.93 -23.03
CA GLU A 168 -36.09 13.60 -21.74
C GLU A 168 -37.58 13.90 -21.46
N PRO A 169 -38.41 14.36 -22.42
CA PRO A 169 -39.83 14.56 -22.17
C PRO A 169 -40.56 13.27 -21.79
N GLU A 170 -40.28 12.16 -22.50
CA GLU A 170 -40.86 10.84 -22.22
C GLU A 170 -40.47 10.36 -20.81
N TRP A 171 -39.20 10.53 -20.43
CA TRP A 171 -38.73 10.16 -19.09
C TRP A 171 -39.37 11.03 -17.99
N ARG A 172 -39.55 12.33 -18.25
CA ARG A 172 -40.24 13.23 -17.31
C ARG A 172 -41.70 12.85 -17.10
N GLU A 173 -42.41 12.48 -18.17
CA GLU A 173 -43.80 11.98 -18.07
C GLU A 173 -43.89 10.69 -17.24
N LYS A 174 -42.83 9.87 -17.27
CA LYS A 174 -42.67 8.70 -16.40
C LYS A 174 -42.20 9.04 -14.98
N GLY A 175 -42.08 10.31 -14.61
CA GLY A 175 -41.64 10.72 -13.28
C GLY A 175 -40.14 10.62 -13.05
N LEU A 176 -39.33 10.48 -14.10
CA LEU A 176 -37.87 10.50 -14.01
C LEU A 176 -37.32 11.87 -14.42
N GLU A 177 -36.62 12.53 -13.48
CA GLU A 177 -35.90 13.78 -13.72
C GLU A 177 -34.40 13.64 -13.53
N PHE A 178 -33.65 14.59 -14.08
CA PHE A 178 -32.19 14.61 -14.00
C PHE A 178 -31.71 15.90 -13.34
N PHE A 179 -30.80 15.74 -12.38
CA PHE A 179 -30.05 16.84 -11.78
C PHE A 179 -28.58 16.74 -12.18
N PHE A 180 -28.06 17.80 -12.80
CA PHE A 180 -26.67 17.86 -13.24
C PHE A 180 -25.80 18.57 -12.21
N LEU A 181 -24.73 17.90 -11.76
CA LEU A 181 -23.74 18.47 -10.87
C LEU A 181 -22.93 19.58 -11.54
N SER A 182 -22.28 20.43 -10.73
CA SER A 182 -21.28 21.37 -11.23
C SER A 182 -20.11 20.64 -11.89
N SER A 183 -19.51 21.28 -12.90
CA SER A 183 -18.34 20.73 -13.60
C SER A 183 -17.18 20.49 -12.64
N TYR A 184 -16.50 19.35 -12.79
CA TYR A 184 -15.34 18.94 -11.98
C TYR A 184 -15.62 18.80 -10.48
N SER A 185 -16.83 18.39 -10.11
CA SER A 185 -17.22 18.13 -8.71
C SER A 185 -17.50 16.65 -8.41
N PRO A 186 -16.51 15.74 -8.57
CA PRO A 186 -16.71 14.31 -8.29
C PRO A 186 -17.04 14.05 -6.81
N GLU A 187 -16.62 14.90 -5.88
CA GLU A 187 -16.93 14.81 -4.45
C GLU A 187 -18.42 14.91 -4.13
N LEU A 188 -19.21 15.53 -5.03
CA LEU A 188 -20.67 15.61 -4.90
C LEU A 188 -21.37 14.37 -5.44
N ASN A 189 -20.66 13.54 -6.21
CA ASN A 189 -21.22 12.34 -6.81
C ASN A 189 -21.06 11.13 -5.87
N GLN A 190 -22.16 10.71 -5.25
CA GLN A 190 -22.15 9.70 -4.18
C GLN A 190 -21.67 8.30 -4.64
N ILE A 191 -21.65 8.03 -5.94
CA ILE A 191 -21.15 6.76 -6.48
C ILE A 191 -19.61 6.71 -6.59
N GLU A 192 -18.92 7.85 -6.59
CA GLU A 192 -17.46 7.89 -6.75
C GLU A 192 -16.69 7.12 -5.66
N PRO A 193 -17.06 7.22 -4.37
CA PRO A 193 -16.49 6.37 -3.33
C PRO A 193 -16.68 4.87 -3.61
N GLU A 194 -17.84 4.45 -4.12
CA GLU A 194 -18.09 3.04 -4.46
C GLU A 194 -17.17 2.58 -5.61
N TRP A 195 -16.97 3.42 -6.64
CA TRP A 195 -16.00 3.12 -7.70
C TRP A 195 -14.57 3.05 -7.21
N HIS A 196 -14.16 3.97 -6.33
CA HIS A 196 -12.82 3.96 -5.76
C HIS A 196 -12.59 2.67 -4.97
N GLN A 197 -13.57 2.28 -4.17
CA GLN A 197 -13.48 1.07 -3.37
C GLN A 197 -13.35 -0.16 -4.27
N LEU A 198 -14.28 -0.35 -5.23
CA LEU A 198 -14.26 -1.45 -6.21
C LEU A 198 -12.88 -1.63 -6.86
N LYS A 199 -12.27 -0.51 -7.28
CA LYS A 199 -10.95 -0.55 -7.92
C LYS A 199 -9.82 -0.90 -6.96
N THR A 200 -9.92 -0.45 -5.72
CA THR A 200 -8.84 -0.53 -4.72
C THR A 200 -8.83 -1.86 -3.97
N HIS A 201 -9.99 -2.40 -3.63
CA HIS A 201 -10.07 -3.56 -2.75
C HIS A 201 -10.37 -4.85 -3.51
N GLU A 202 -11.15 -4.78 -4.58
CA GLU A 202 -11.66 -5.95 -5.29
C GLU A 202 -10.84 -6.24 -6.58
N LEU A 203 -10.31 -5.20 -7.22
CA LEU A 203 -9.57 -5.31 -8.50
C LEU A 203 -8.06 -5.06 -8.39
N ALA A 204 -7.59 -4.31 -7.40
CA ALA A 204 -6.19 -3.89 -7.34
C ALA A 204 -5.22 -5.08 -7.22
N GLY A 205 -4.15 -5.05 -8.02
CA GLY A 205 -3.10 -6.08 -7.99
C GLY A 205 -3.49 -7.40 -8.67
N ARG A 206 -4.68 -7.48 -9.28
CA ARG A 206 -5.10 -8.61 -10.10
C ARG A 206 -4.75 -8.36 -11.57
N MET A 207 -4.42 -9.44 -12.29
CA MET A 207 -4.32 -9.46 -13.74
C MET A 207 -5.39 -10.41 -14.26
N PHE A 208 -6.06 -10.01 -15.33
CA PHE A 208 -7.13 -10.78 -15.95
C PHE A 208 -6.68 -11.30 -17.30
N GLU A 209 -7.02 -12.55 -17.62
CA GLU A 209 -6.58 -13.19 -18.87
C GLU A 209 -7.31 -12.61 -20.09
N ASP A 210 -8.61 -12.34 -19.94
CA ASP A 210 -9.46 -11.79 -20.98
C ASP A 210 -10.56 -10.88 -20.41
N GLU A 211 -11.41 -10.36 -21.30
CA GLU A 211 -12.52 -9.48 -20.90
C GLU A 211 -13.61 -10.19 -20.11
N TYR A 212 -13.77 -11.51 -20.27
CA TYR A 212 -14.75 -12.29 -19.53
C TYR A 212 -14.33 -12.42 -18.07
N ASP A 213 -13.07 -12.79 -17.82
CA ASP A 213 -12.47 -12.86 -16.49
C ASP A 213 -12.54 -11.51 -15.77
N LEU A 214 -12.19 -10.42 -16.46
CA LEU A 214 -12.36 -9.06 -15.92
C LEU A 214 -13.84 -8.76 -15.59
N ALA A 215 -14.78 -9.14 -16.46
CA ALA A 215 -16.19 -8.91 -16.22
C ALA A 215 -16.71 -9.69 -15.01
N GLN A 216 -16.33 -10.98 -14.86
CA GLN A 216 -16.68 -11.79 -13.69
C GLN A 216 -16.14 -11.18 -12.41
N ALA A 217 -14.86 -10.81 -12.38
CA ALA A 217 -14.27 -10.18 -11.20
C ALA A 217 -14.95 -8.86 -10.81
N VAL A 218 -15.42 -8.08 -11.79
CA VAL A 218 -16.22 -6.87 -11.53
C VAL A 218 -17.60 -7.22 -10.97
N ILE A 219 -18.27 -8.24 -11.50
CA ILE A 219 -19.59 -8.69 -11.02
C ILE A 219 -19.47 -9.17 -9.57
N GLU A 220 -18.53 -10.09 -9.31
CA GLU A 220 -18.23 -10.60 -7.97
C GLU A 220 -17.91 -9.47 -7.00
N GLY A 221 -17.03 -8.54 -7.41
CA GLY A 221 -16.66 -7.40 -6.57
C GLY A 221 -17.86 -6.51 -6.21
N ILE A 222 -18.79 -6.27 -7.15
CA ILE A 222 -20.00 -5.50 -6.85
C ILE A 222 -20.95 -6.29 -5.93
N GLU A 223 -21.11 -7.60 -6.16
CA GLU A 223 -21.97 -8.47 -5.33
C GLU A 223 -21.45 -8.61 -3.90
N GLU A 224 -20.15 -8.81 -3.70
CA GLU A 224 -19.52 -8.84 -2.38
C GLU A 224 -19.73 -7.53 -1.61
N ARG A 225 -19.60 -6.39 -2.30
CA ARG A 225 -19.85 -5.08 -1.71
C ARG A 225 -21.31 -4.87 -1.34
N SER A 226 -22.22 -5.34 -2.18
CA SER A 226 -23.66 -5.33 -1.91
C SER A 226 -23.99 -6.13 -0.65
N GLN A 227 -23.44 -7.33 -0.50
CA GLN A 227 -23.59 -8.14 0.71
C GLN A 227 -23.00 -7.44 1.94
N LYS A 228 -21.77 -6.94 1.83
CA LYS A 228 -21.07 -6.26 2.93
C LYS A 228 -21.80 -5.01 3.44
N ASN A 229 -22.37 -4.23 2.54
CA ASN A 229 -23.04 -2.98 2.86
C ASN A 229 -24.58 -3.10 2.92
N SER A 230 -25.12 -4.32 2.75
CA SER A 230 -26.54 -4.64 2.85
C SER A 230 -27.46 -3.79 1.95
N TYR A 231 -27.01 -3.48 0.73
CA TYR A 231 -27.85 -2.85 -0.30
C TYR A 231 -28.20 -3.84 -1.41
N ILE A 232 -29.32 -3.62 -2.10
CA ILE A 232 -29.76 -4.45 -3.22
C ILE A 232 -28.87 -4.19 -4.43
N CYS A 233 -28.39 -5.23 -5.11
CA CYS A 233 -27.67 -5.07 -6.36
C CYS A 233 -28.47 -5.63 -7.54
N GLN A 234 -28.56 -4.86 -8.63
CA GLN A 234 -29.24 -5.31 -9.84
C GLN A 234 -28.43 -4.99 -11.09
N ARG A 235 -28.16 -6.02 -11.89
CA ARG A 235 -27.43 -5.88 -13.15
C ARG A 235 -28.39 -5.77 -14.33
N PHE A 236 -28.29 -4.66 -15.07
CA PHE A 236 -28.93 -4.50 -16.37
C PHE A 236 -28.17 -5.31 -17.44
N ARG A 237 -28.90 -6.11 -18.21
CA ARG A 237 -28.34 -6.90 -19.31
C ARG A 237 -28.72 -6.22 -20.63
N PHE A 238 -27.71 -5.80 -21.38
CA PHE A 238 -27.90 -5.29 -22.73
C PHE A 238 -28.24 -6.44 -23.66
N ASN A 239 -29.53 -6.66 -23.90
CA ASN A 239 -30.02 -7.50 -24.99
C ASN A 239 -29.76 -6.81 -26.34
#